data_AF-A0A6B3F1Z5-F1
#
_entry.id   AF-A0A6B3F1Z5-F1
#
_cell.length_a   1.000
_cell.length_b   1.000
_cell.length_c   1.000
_cell.angle_alpha   90.00
_cell.angle_beta   90.00
_cell.angle_gamma   90.00
#
_symmetry.space_group_name_H-M   'P 1'
#
loop_
_entity.id
_entity.type
_entity.pdbx_description
1 polymer ?
#
loop_
_entity_poly.entity_id
_entity_poly.type
_entity_poly.pdbx_seq_one_letter_code
_entity_poly.pdbx_strand_id
1 'polypeptide(L)'
;VEERITDLVQAHRSTIVFVNSRRLAERLCNRLNEIAYERATGEPLPEDHGPAQLMGGSGPAKGAPPVLARAHHGSVSKEQRAQVEEDLKAGRL
;
A
#
# COMPACT_ATOMS: atom_id res chain seq x y z
N VAL A 1 -11.11 -10.30 -1.96
CA VAL A 1 -9.91 -11.14 -1.64
C VAL A 1 -8.95 -10.37 -0.74
N GLU A 2 -8.80 -9.08 -1.03
CA GLU A 2 -8.00 -8.09 -0.33
C GLU A 2 -8.30 -8.04 1.17
N GLU A 3 -9.56 -8.03 1.60
CA GLU A 3 -9.92 -8.06 3.02
C GLU A 3 -9.36 -9.30 3.74
N ARG A 4 -9.47 -10.48 3.12
CA ARG A 4 -8.91 -11.72 3.68
C ARG A 4 -7.38 -11.66 3.75
N ILE A 5 -6.73 -11.03 2.77
CA ILE A 5 -5.28 -10.79 2.81
C ILE A 5 -4.94 -9.84 3.97
N THR A 6 -5.67 -8.74 4.14
CA THR A 6 -5.50 -7.81 5.27
C THR A 6 -5.62 -8.53 6.61
N ASP A 7 -6.64 -9.38 6.78
CA ASP A 7 -6.82 -10.18 8.01
C ASP A 7 -5.61 -11.08 8.27
N LEU A 8 -5.12 -11.78 7.24
CA LEU A 8 -3.97 -12.66 7.35
C LEU A 8 -2.69 -11.88 7.68
N VAL A 9 -2.48 -10.72 7.06
CA VAL A 9 -1.33 -9.86 7.36
C VAL A 9 -1.38 -9.40 8.82
N GLN A 10 -2.53 -8.92 9.30
CA GLN A 10 -2.71 -8.43 10.67
C GLN A 10 -2.59 -9.53 11.74
N ALA A 11 -2.85 -10.80 11.37
CA ALA A 11 -2.69 -11.95 12.26
C ALA A 11 -1.23 -12.40 12.43
N HIS A 12 -0.29 -11.87 11.65
CA HIS A 12 1.12 -12.25 11.69
C HIS A 12 2.02 -11.04 11.92
N ARG A 13 3.25 -11.27 12.40
CA ARG A 13 4.23 -10.20 12.64
C ARG A 13 4.68 -9.51 11.35
N SER A 14 4.96 -10.30 10.33
CA SER A 14 5.40 -9.85 9.00
C SER A 14 4.89 -10.85 7.96
N THR A 15 4.50 -10.37 6.78
CA THR A 15 3.94 -11.20 5.70
C THR A 15 4.47 -10.75 4.34
N ILE A 16 4.90 -11.69 3.49
CA ILE A 16 5.32 -11.42 2.10
C ILE A 16 4.21 -11.89 1.17
N VAL A 17 3.62 -10.97 0.42
CA VAL A 17 2.58 -11.27 -0.59
C VAL A 17 3.19 -11.22 -1.99
N PHE A 18 3.27 -12.37 -2.66
CA PHE A 18 3.75 -12.44 -4.04
C PHE A 18 2.62 -12.15 -5.04
N VAL A 19 2.93 -11.35 -6.06
CA VAL A 19 2.01 -10.97 -7.13
C VAL A 19 2.68 -11.11 -8.50
N ASN A 20 1.89 -11.24 -9.56
CA ASN A 20 2.39 -11.55 -10.91
C ASN A 20 2.87 -10.32 -11.71
N SER A 21 2.69 -9.10 -11.21
CA SER A 21 3.06 -7.89 -11.94
C SER A 21 3.34 -6.70 -11.02
N ARG A 22 4.16 -5.77 -11.52
CA ARG A 22 4.51 -4.53 -10.81
C ARG A 22 3.27 -3.68 -10.51
N ARG A 23 2.39 -3.53 -11.51
CA ARG A 23 1.13 -2.79 -11.36
C ARG A 23 0.19 -3.40 -10.32
N LEU A 24 0.16 -4.73 -10.21
CA LEU A 24 -0.64 -5.40 -9.18
C LEU A 24 -0.04 -5.20 -7.79
N ALA A 25 1.29 -5.17 -7.66
CA ALA A 25 1.95 -4.91 -6.37
C ALA A 25 1.56 -3.54 -5.81
N GLU A 26 1.64 -2.50 -6.64
CA GLU A 26 1.25 -1.13 -6.25
C GLU A 26 -0.23 -1.04 -5.90
N ARG A 27 -1.11 -1.58 -6.77
CA ARG A 27 -2.56 -1.56 -6.53
C ARG A 27 -2.96 -2.31 -5.26
N LEU A 28 -2.42 -3.51 -5.06
CA LEU A 28 -2.72 -4.31 -3.87
C LEU A 28 -2.17 -3.64 -2.62
N CYS A 29 -0.93 -3.13 -2.66
CA CYS A 29 -0.33 -2.38 -1.55
C CYS A 29 -1.21 -1.20 -1.13
N ASN A 30 -1.65 -0.37 -2.08
CA ASN A 30 -2.55 0.75 -1.79
C ASN A 30 -3.87 0.27 -1.19
N ARG A 31 -4.49 -0.77 -1.78
CA ARG A 31 -5.75 -1.30 -1.29
C ARG A 31 -5.65 -1.89 0.13
N LEU A 32 -4.56 -2.57 0.46
CA LEU A 32 -4.33 -3.09 1.81
C LEU A 32 -4.19 -1.94 2.83
N ASN A 33 -3.47 -0.88 2.47
CA ASN A 33 -3.32 0.30 3.32
C ASN A 33 -4.65 1.07 3.47
N GLU A 34 -5.48 1.13 2.42
CA GLU A 34 -6.83 1.70 2.48
C GLU A 34 -7.71 0.96 3.48
N ILE A 35 -7.81 -0.37 3.34
CA ILE A 35 -8.60 -1.21 4.25
C ILE A 35 -8.07 -1.09 5.69
N ALA A 36 -6.75 -1.05 5.86
CA ALA A 36 -6.14 -0.89 7.19
C ALA A 36 -6.49 0.46 7.83
N TYR A 37 -6.46 1.54 7.04
CA TYR A 37 -6.84 2.87 7.48
C TYR A 37 -8.32 2.91 7.89
N GLU A 38 -9.21 2.46 7.00
CA GLU A 38 -10.66 2.40 7.24
C GLU A 38 -11.01 1.66 8.52
N ARG A 39 -10.36 0.52 8.77
CA ARG A 39 -10.57 -0.27 9.99
C ARG A 39 -10.02 0.42 11.24
N ALA A 40 -8.92 1.16 11.13
CA ALA A 40 -8.28 1.82 12.26
C ALA A 40 -8.99 3.12 12.67
N THR A 41 -9.55 3.86 11.71
CA THR A 41 -10.18 5.16 11.94
C THR A 41 -11.71 5.08 12.00
N GLY A 42 -12.31 4.04 11.42
CA GLY A 42 -13.75 3.95 11.18
C GLY A 42 -14.24 4.85 10.04
N GLU A 43 -13.33 5.52 9.34
CA GLU A 43 -13.63 6.50 8.30
C GLU A 43 -12.95 6.10 6.98
N PRO A 44 -13.62 6.25 5.83
CA PRO A 44 -12.98 6.09 4.52
C PRO A 44 -11.83 7.08 4.36
N LEU A 45 -10.87 6.73 3.50
CA LEU A 45 -9.91 7.74 3.06
C LEU A 45 -10.66 8.88 2.39
N PRO A 46 -10.28 10.14 2.68
CA PRO A 46 -10.80 11.26 1.93
C PRO A 46 -10.55 11.00 0.45
N GLU A 47 -11.60 10.83 -0.34
CA GLU A 47 -11.45 10.81 -1.78
C GLU A 47 -10.86 12.17 -2.16
N ASP A 48 -9.64 12.18 -2.70
CA ASP A 48 -9.03 13.40 -3.24
C ASP A 48 -9.78 13.71 -4.55
N HIS A 49 -11.01 14.20 -4.41
CA HIS A 49 -11.74 14.89 -5.45
C HIS A 49 -11.06 16.25 -5.63
N GLY A 50 -9.83 16.25 -6.14
CA GLY A 50 -9.35 17.42 -6.87
C GLY A 50 -10.45 17.78 -7.88
N PRO A 51 -10.86 19.05 -7.99
CA PRO A 51 -12.02 19.43 -8.79
C PRO A 51 -11.88 18.84 -10.18
N ALA A 52 -12.94 18.19 -10.65
CA ALA A 52 -13.03 17.46 -11.92
C ALA A 52 -12.80 18.32 -13.19
N GLN A 53 -12.18 19.49 -13.06
CA GLN A 53 -11.96 20.50 -14.09
C GLN A 53 -10.52 20.61 -14.58
N LEU A 54 -9.58 19.82 -14.05
CA LEU A 54 -8.20 19.75 -14.58
C LEU A 54 -7.97 18.39 -15.25
N MET A 55 -8.55 18.22 -16.44
CA MET A 55 -8.19 17.18 -17.40
C MET A 55 -6.70 17.32 -17.77
N GLY A 56 -5.82 16.62 -17.05
CA GLY A 56 -4.38 16.61 -17.34
C GLY A 56 -3.47 16.14 -16.20
N GLY A 57 -3.96 16.05 -14.96
CA GLY A 57 -3.13 15.63 -13.83
C GLY A 57 -3.03 14.11 -13.70
N SER A 58 -1.98 13.49 -14.23
CA SER A 58 -1.50 12.17 -13.77
C SER A 58 -0.75 12.31 -12.43
N GLY A 59 -1.36 13.04 -11.49
CA GLY A 59 -0.87 13.13 -10.13
C GLY A 59 -1.04 11.78 -9.45
N PRO A 60 -0.07 11.32 -8.65
CA PRO A 60 -0.26 10.09 -7.89
C PRO A 60 -1.50 10.26 -7.01
N ALA A 61 -2.47 9.36 -7.13
CA ALA A 61 -3.55 9.26 -6.18
C ALA A 61 -2.90 9.20 -4.78
N LYS A 62 -3.28 10.13 -3.90
CA LYS A 62 -2.85 10.08 -2.50
C LYS A 62 -3.56 8.90 -1.84
N GLY A 63 -2.99 7.70 -2.01
CA GLY A 63 -3.44 6.51 -1.29
C GLY A 63 -3.23 6.69 0.21
N ALA A 64 -3.79 5.76 1.00
CA ALA A 64 -3.54 5.77 2.43
C ALA A 64 -2.04 5.81 2.75
N PRO A 65 -1.66 6.43 3.88
CA PRO A 65 -0.29 6.30 4.36
C PRO A 65 0.10 4.81 4.40
N PRO A 66 1.34 4.45 4.01
CA PRO A 66 1.76 3.05 3.93
C PRO A 66 2.03 2.49 5.33
N VAL A 67 0.97 2.32 6.11
CA VAL A 67 1.02 1.88 7.51
C VAL A 67 1.12 0.36 7.62
N LEU A 68 0.46 -0.38 6.71
CA LEU A 68 0.37 -1.83 6.78
C LEU A 68 1.28 -2.54 5.77
N ALA A 69 1.40 -2.02 4.55
CA ALA A 69 2.08 -2.69 3.45
C ALA A 69 2.95 -1.72 2.62
N ARG A 70 4.05 -2.25 2.06
CA ARG A 70 4.90 -1.54 1.09
C ARG A 70 5.16 -2.40 -0.14
N ALA A 71 5.08 -1.80 -1.33
CA ALA A 71 5.37 -2.48 -2.58
C ALA A 71 6.89 -2.67 -2.79
N HIS A 72 7.27 -3.81 -3.38
CA HIS A 72 8.65 -4.13 -3.74
C HIS A 72 8.70 -4.73 -5.14
N HIS A 73 9.41 -4.08 -6.06
CA HIS A 73 9.67 -4.59 -7.41
C HIS A 73 10.77 -3.77 -8.13
N GLY A 74 11.23 -4.27 -9.28
CA GLY A 74 12.33 -3.65 -10.05
C GLY A 74 12.12 -2.21 -10.53
N SER A 75 10.88 -1.69 -10.57
CA SER A 75 10.61 -0.28 -10.87
C SER A 75 10.69 0.66 -9.66
N VAL A 76 10.86 0.13 -8.43
CA VAL A 76 11.06 0.93 -7.21
C VAL A 76 12.54 1.34 -7.12
N SER A 77 12.82 2.55 -6.62
CA SER A 77 14.19 3.03 -6.42
C SER A 77 15.00 2.09 -5.52
N LYS A 78 16.32 2.07 -5.69
CA LYS A 78 17.21 1.22 -4.89
C LYS A 78 17.09 1.55 -3.41
N GLU A 79 17.03 2.84 -3.09
CA GLU A 79 16.94 3.38 -1.74
C GLU A 79 15.64 2.95 -1.07
N GLN A 80 14.51 3.03 -1.80
CA GLN A 80 13.22 2.61 -1.27
C GLN A 80 13.15 1.08 -1.08
N ARG A 81 13.71 0.29 -2.00
CA ARG A 81 13.80 -1.17 -1.81
C ARG A 81 14.65 -1.53 -0.60
N ALA A 82 15.81 -0.87 -0.42
CA ALA A 82 16.67 -1.10 0.73
C ALA A 82 15.94 -0.82 2.06
N GLN A 83 15.17 0.28 2.14
CA GLN A 83 14.38 0.59 3.32
C GLN A 83 13.31 -0.47 3.60
N VAL A 84 12.59 -0.93 2.57
CA VAL A 84 11.58 -2.00 2.70
C VAL A 84 12.22 -3.30 3.20
N GLU A 85 13.37 -3.67 2.62
CA GLU A 85 14.11 -4.88 3.01
C GLU A 85 14.63 -4.80 4.46
N GLU A 86 15.14 -3.64 4.89
CA GLU A 86 15.59 -3.40 6.25
C GLU A 86 14.45 -3.42 7.27
N ASP A 87 13.34 -2.74 6.99
CA ASP A 87 12.18 -2.71 7.88
C ASP A 87 11.55 -4.10 8.03
N LEU A 88 11.45 -4.85 6.94
CA LEU A 88 11.02 -6.25 6.97
C LEU A 88 11.99 -7.11 7.80
N LYS A 89 13.31 -6.92 7.64
CA LYS A 89 14.32 -7.66 8.41
C LYS A 89 14.26 -7.35 9.90
N ALA A 90 13.92 -6.12 10.27
CA ALA A 90 13.72 -5.68 11.64
C ALA A 90 12.34 -6.08 12.21
N GLY A 91 11.40 -6.54 11.36
CA GLY A 91 10.02 -6.80 11.72
C GLY A 91 9.26 -5.53 12.14
N ARG A 92 9.60 -4.39 11.53
CA ARG A 92 8.82 -3.14 11.58
C ARG A 92 7.80 -3.05 10.45
N LEU A 93 7.90 -3.97 9.48
CA LEU A 93 7.01 -4.17 8.33
C LEU A 93 6.58 -5.64 8.25
#